data_AF-A0A937U8R3-F1
#
_entry.id   AF-A0A937U8R3-F1
#
_cell.length_a   1.000
_cell.length_b   1.000
_cell.length_c   1.000
_cell.angle_alpha   90.00
_cell.angle_beta   90.00
_cell.angle_gamma   90.00
#
_symmetry.space_group_name_H-M   'P 1'
#
loop_
_entity.id
_entity.type
_entity.pdbx_description
1 polymer ?
#
loop_
_entity_poly.entity_id
_entity_poly.type
_entity_poly.pdbx_seq_one_letter_code
_entity_poly.pdbx_strand_id
1 'polypeptide(L)' 'GATVPIPTMDGTVSLKIPAATRAGRQLRLRGKGLPARNGTRGDLYAVVSIQVPAQPTPEERKLWEQLATKSTFNPRQPS' A
#
# COMPACT_ATOMS: atom_id res chain seq x y z
N GLY A 1 6.51 4.67 7.00
CA GLY A 1 6.55 3.37 6.32
C GLY A 1 6.07 2.31 7.28
N ALA A 2 5.78 1.10 6.81
CA ALA A 2 5.28 0.02 7.64
C ALA A 2 5.84 -1.33 7.18
N THR A 3 5.77 -2.35 8.03
CA THR A 3 5.95 -3.74 7.64
C THR A 3 4.64 -4.45 7.91
N VAL A 4 4.06 -5.07 6.87
CA VAL A 4 2.75 -5.72 6.97
C VAL A 4 2.83 -7.19 6.56
N PRO A 5 2.11 -8.10 7.24
CA PRO A 5 1.98 -9.48 6.79
C PRO A 5 1.09 -9.54 5.54
N ILE A 6 1.54 -10.27 4.52
CA ILE A 6 0.82 -10.50 3.27
C ILE A 6 0.58 -12.01 3.11
N PRO A 7 -0.68 -12.47 2.99
CA PRO A 7 -0.96 -13.85 2.69
C PRO A 7 -0.53 -14.20 1.27
N THR A 8 0.12 -15.35 1.11
CA THR A 8 0.48 -15.94 -0.19
C THR A 8 0.02 -17.39 -0.21
N MET A 9 0.13 -18.05 -1.36
CA MET A 9 -0.23 -19.48 -1.47
C MET A 9 0.62 -20.39 -0.57
N ASP A 10 1.86 -19.98 -0.27
CA ASP A 10 2.79 -20.77 0.55
C ASP A 10 2.81 -20.30 2.02
N GLY A 11 1.81 -19.53 2.43
CA GLY A 11 1.73 -18.91 3.76
C GLY A 11 2.03 -17.42 3.76
N THR A 12 2.17 -16.85 4.95
CA THR A 12 2.28 -15.40 5.16
C THR A 12 3.73 -14.93 5.07
N VAL A 13 3.96 -13.82 4.37
CA VAL A 13 5.27 -13.17 4.26
C VAL A 13 5.22 -11.73 4.74
N SER A 14 6.32 -11.22 5.29
CA SER A 14 6.42 -9.81 5.70
C SER A 14 6.82 -8.93 4.52
N LEU A 15 6.01 -7.92 4.19
CA LEU A 15 6.28 -6.93 3.15
C LEU A 15 6.60 -5.57 3.77
N LYS A 16 7.77 -5.03 3.43
CA LYS A 16 8.15 -3.66 3.82
C LYS A 16 7.53 -2.65 2.83
N ILE A 17 6.77 -1.71 3.36
CA ILE A 17 6.20 -0.56 2.67
C ILE A 17 7.05 0.68 3.00
N PRO A 18 7.80 1.23 2.04
CA PRO A 18 8.55 2.46 2.24
C PRO A 18 7.68 3.63 2.71
N ALA A 19 8.25 4.57 3.46
CA ALA A 19 7.59 5.84 3.71
C ALA A 19 7.30 6.56 2.37
N ALA A 20 6.25 7.39 2.35
CA ALA A 20 5.81 8.11 1.15
C ALA A 20 5.45 7.21 -0.05
N THR A 21 5.06 5.95 0.18
CA THR A 21 4.52 5.09 -0.87
C THR A 21 3.20 5.66 -1.40
N ARG A 22 3.05 5.69 -2.73
CA ARG A 22 1.88 6.26 -3.41
C ARG A 22 0.82 5.19 -3.69
N ALA A 23 -0.42 5.63 -3.87
CA ALA A 23 -1.49 4.79 -4.41
C ALA A 23 -1.08 4.19 -5.77
N GLY A 24 -1.52 2.96 -6.03
CA GLY A 24 -1.21 2.23 -7.26
C GLY A 24 0.22 1.68 -7.34
N ARG A 25 1.12 2.00 -6.40
CA ARG A 25 2.47 1.43 -6.38
C ARG A 25 2.37 -0.09 -6.31
N GLN A 26 3.02 -0.77 -7.24
CA GLN A 26 3.12 -2.22 -7.25
C GLN A 26 4.40 -2.66 -6.53
N LEU A 27 4.24 -3.47 -5.49
CA LEU A 27 5.33 -4.09 -4.75
C LEU A 27 5.41 -5.56 -5.14
N ARG A 28 6.56 -5.96 -5.72
CA ARG A 28 6.77 -7.30 -6.27
C ARG A 28 7.33 -8.25 -5.21
N LEU A 29 6.62 -9.34 -4.96
CA LEU A 29 7.06 -10.46 -4.14
C LEU A 29 7.53 -11.58 -5.07
N ARG A 30 8.85 -11.67 -5.23
CA ARG A 30 9.48 -12.60 -6.18
C ARG A 30 9.20 -14.06 -5.82
N GLY A 31 8.80 -14.86 -6.80
CA GLY A 31 8.55 -16.29 -6.64
C GLY A 31 7.32 -16.65 -5.78
N LYS A 32 6.49 -15.67 -5.41
CA LYS A 32 5.27 -15.86 -4.63
C LYS A 32 3.99 -15.92 -5.46
N GLY A 33 4.13 -15.91 -6.79
CA GLY A 33 3.03 -16.13 -7.72
C GLY A 33 2.73 -17.62 -7.94
N LEU A 34 1.93 -17.86 -8.97
CA LEU A 34 1.48 -19.21 -9.33
C LEU A 34 2.65 -20.10 -9.75
N PRO A 35 2.64 -21.40 -9.38
CA PRO A 35 3.57 -22.37 -9.92
C PRO A 35 3.27 -22.68 -11.40
N ALA A 36 4.31 -22.85 -12.19
CA ALA A 36 4.23 -23.27 -13.59
C ALA A 36 4.65 -24.74 -13.73
N ARG A 37 4.21 -25.39 -14.82
CA ARG A 37 4.50 -26.82 -15.10
C ARG A 37 5.99 -27.15 -15.19
N ASN A 38 6.83 -26.17 -15.55
CA ASN A 38 8.28 -26.32 -15.65
C ASN A 38 9.01 -26.14 -14.30
N GLY A 39 8.30 -26.11 -13.18
CA GLY A 39 8.86 -25.94 -11.84
C GLY A 39 9.22 -24.50 -11.47
N THR A 40 9.06 -23.54 -12.38
CA THR A 40 9.24 -22.11 -12.06
C THR A 40 8.00 -21.53 -11.37
N ARG A 41 8.16 -20.37 -10.73
CA ARG A 41 7.05 -19.63 -10.13
C ARG A 41 7.00 -18.22 -10.70
N GLY A 42 5.78 -17.72 -10.89
CA GLY A 42 5.55 -16.31 -11.12
C GLY A 42 5.75 -15.47 -9.86
N ASP A 43 5.37 -14.21 -9.95
CA ASP A 43 5.45 -13.26 -8.83
C ASP A 43 4.06 -12.83 -8.37
N LEU A 44 3.98 -12.47 -7.10
CA LEU A 44 2.81 -11.80 -6.55
C LEU A 44 3.07 -10.29 -6.53
N TYR A 45 2.11 -9.52 -7.02
CA TYR A 45 2.17 -8.06 -6.97
C TYR A 45 1.15 -7.55 -5.95
N ALA A 46 1.64 -6.93 -4.88
CA ALA A 46 0.79 -6.17 -3.96
C ALA A 46 0.61 -4.76 -4.53
N VAL A 47 -0.61 -4.43 -4.93
CA VAL A 47 -0.97 -3.10 -5.43
C VAL A 47 -1.50 -2.26 -4.28
N VAL A 48 -0.83 -1.15 -4.00
CA VAL A 48 -1.19 -0.28 -2.87
C VAL A 48 -2.49 0.45 -3.17
N SER A 49 -3.47 0.30 -2.27
CA SER A 49 -4.69 1.11 -2.22
C SER A 49 -4.73 1.90 -0.92
N ILE A 50 -5.18 3.15 -0.98
CA ILE A 50 -5.32 4.01 0.21
C ILE A 50 -6.79 3.96 0.63
N GLN A 51 -7.04 3.48 1.84
CA GLN A 51 -8.37 3.52 2.46
C GLN A 51 -8.44 4.66 3.47
N VAL A 52 -9.61 5.30 3.56
CA VAL A 52 -9.89 6.40 4.50
C VAL A 52 -11.04 5.96 5.41
N PRO A 53 -11.00 6.25 6.72
CA PRO A 53 -12.10 5.94 7.63
C PRO A 53 -13.42 6.58 7.18
N ALA A 54 -14.53 5.84 7.27
CA ALA A 54 -15.84 6.34 6.84
C ALA A 54 -16.37 7.49 7.71
N GLN A 55 -16.10 7.45 9.01
CA GLN A 55 -16.58 8.45 9.97
C GLN A 55 -15.44 8.78 10.96
N PRO A 56 -14.66 9.84 10.70
CA PRO A 56 -13.65 10.28 11.64
C PRO A 56 -14.28 10.91 12.88
N THR A 57 -13.71 10.63 14.04
CA THR A 57 -14.01 11.30 15.31
C THR A 57 -13.72 12.82 15.23
N PRO A 58 -14.25 13.64 16.15
CA PRO A 58 -13.94 15.07 16.19
C PRO A 58 -12.43 15.36 16.30
N GLU A 59 -11.68 14.53 17.04
CA GLU A 59 -10.24 14.68 17.19
C GLU A 59 -9.50 14.34 15.88
N GLU A 60 -9.82 13.23 15.22
CA GLU A 60 -9.24 12.87 13.93
C GLU A 60 -9.52 13.96 12.88
N ARG A 61 -10.74 14.49 12.84
CA ARG A 61 -11.09 15.59 11.93
C ARG A 61 -10.20 16.81 12.15
N LYS A 62 -9.99 17.21 13.42
CA LYS A 62 -9.10 18.34 13.75
C LYS A 62 -7.67 18.11 13.25
N LEU A 63 -7.14 16.89 13.39
CA LEU A 63 -5.81 16.54 12.88
C LEU A 63 -5.74 16.62 11.34
N TRP A 64 -6.77 16.14 10.66
CA TRP A 64 -6.86 16.26 9.20
C TRP A 64 -6.91 17.72 8.73
N GLU A 65 -7.67 18.58 9.40
CA GLU A 65 -7.75 20.03 9.08
C GLU A 65 -6.40 20.73 9.27
N GLN A 66 -5.67 20.40 10.34
CA GLN A 66 -4.32 20.93 10.56
C GLN A 66 -3.35 20.49 9.46
N LEU A 67 -3.42 19.22 9.03
CA LEU A 67 -2.60 18.71 7.94
C LEU A 67 -2.96 19.40 6.61
N ALA A 68 -4.25 19.59 6.33
CA ALA A 68 -4.71 20.26 5.11
C ALA A 68 -4.23 21.71 5.03
N THR A 69 -4.20 22.43 6.15
CA THR A 69 -3.73 23.82 6.22
C THR A 69 -2.21 23.93 5.96
N LYS A 70 -1.42 22.96 6.40
CA LYS A 70 0.05 22.99 6.29
C LYS A 70 0.59 22.38 5.00
N SER A 71 -0.16 21.47 4.38
CA SER A 71 0.30 20.72 3.21
C SER A 71 0.28 21.56 1.93
N THR A 72 1.32 21.47 1.12
CA THR A 72 1.40 22.08 -0.22
C THR A 72 1.06 21.09 -1.34
N PHE A 73 0.65 19.86 -1.01
CA PHE A 73 0.39 18.80 -1.97
C PHE A 73 -0.89 19.05 -2.78
N ASN A 74 -0.78 19.04 -4.12
CA ASN A 74 -1.93 19.14 -5.02
C ASN A 74 -2.18 17.79 -5.74
N PRO A 75 -3.23 17.03 -5.36
CA PRO A 75 -3.50 15.71 -5.94
C PRO A 75 -4.04 15.75 -7.38
N ARG A 76 -4.37 16.93 -7.92
CA ARG A 76 -4.97 17.10 -9.25
C ARG A 76 -4.08 17.88 -10.23
N GLN A 77 -2.80 18.09 -9.88
CA GLN A 77 -1.86 18.63 -10.86
C GLN A 77 -1.77 17.68 -12.05
N PRO A 78 -1.90 18.19 -13.30
CA PRO A 78 -1.61 17.38 -14.47
C PRO A 78 -0.16 16.90 -14.38
N SER A 79 0.03 15.61 -14.61
CA SER A 79 1.33 14.96 -14.70
C SER A 79 2.11 15.42 -15.91
#